data_AF-A0A5P6N7S3-F1
#
_entry.id   AF-A0A5P6N7S3-F1
#
_cell.length_a   1.000
_cell.length_b   1.000
_cell.length_c   1.000
_cell.angle_alpha   90.00
_cell.angle_beta   90.00
_cell.angle_gamma   90.00
#
_symmetry.space_group_name_H-M   'P 1'
#
loop_
_entity.id
_entity.type
_entity.pdbx_description
1 polymer ?
#
loop_
_entity_poly.entity_id
_entity_poly.type
_entity_poly.pdbx_seq_one_letter_code
_entity_poly.pdbx_strand_id
1 'polypeptide(L)'
;MANRSMRRRSGIASRIPRQTSPRAMLLIVLSAALGACATLPQREDVSSAARMGGQLVDFTGTRFDTEAPIEIIRPWHDRWMAERRASGDDEPIDLLAISSGSDKGAFSAGFLTGWSKRGDRPDFDLVIGVSTGALIAPFAFLGPSEDDALRRLYTTIDADDIYRQRAISGLLGGPAFATSRPLLEMIEREVSPELVERIAEEHRKGRRLLVTTTNLDTQRGTIWDLGSIAVSPMPNREHLIESLLLASSSVPALMPPVMIDVEADGQPFREMHVDGGTAGSFLAIPPSILWGQAELRERADVTNGSFTMSVVKTFGTTRGVGLRSAGLVWV
;
A
#
# COMPACT_ATOMS: atom_id res chain seq x y z
N MET A 1 -63.80 -34.41 60.48
CA MET A 1 -63.56 -35.34 59.36
C MET A 1 -62.89 -34.54 58.26
N ALA A 2 -61.55 -34.54 58.15
CA ALA A 2 -60.73 -35.51 57.40
C ALA A 2 -61.11 -35.51 55.90
N ASN A 3 -60.23 -35.42 54.90
CA ASN A 3 -58.78 -35.56 54.87
C ASN A 3 -58.24 -34.97 53.55
N ARG A 4 -56.95 -34.65 53.57
CA ARG A 4 -56.10 -34.21 52.47
C ARG A 4 -56.21 -35.11 51.23
N SER A 5 -56.18 -34.52 50.03
CA SER A 5 -55.60 -35.20 48.86
C SER A 5 -54.50 -34.33 48.24
N MET A 6 -53.27 -34.81 48.41
CA MET A 6 -52.06 -34.28 47.80
C MET A 6 -52.15 -34.49 46.28
N ARG A 7 -52.28 -33.41 45.50
CA ARG A 7 -51.94 -33.44 44.07
C ARG A 7 -50.42 -33.34 43.93
N ARG A 8 -49.82 -34.43 43.46
CA ARG A 8 -48.41 -34.53 43.07
C ARG A 8 -48.06 -33.41 42.09
N ARG A 9 -47.03 -32.61 42.40
CA ARG A 9 -46.30 -31.82 41.41
C ARG A 9 -45.49 -32.79 40.55
N SER A 10 -45.90 -33.02 39.30
CA SER A 10 -45.08 -33.68 38.29
C SER A 10 -43.94 -32.74 37.90
N GLY A 11 -42.72 -33.26 37.95
CA GLY A 11 -41.50 -32.50 37.64
C GLY A 11 -41.50 -31.94 36.23
N ILE A 12 -41.00 -30.71 36.10
CA ILE A 12 -40.60 -30.13 34.82
C ILE A 12 -39.35 -30.91 34.40
N ALA A 13 -39.53 -31.89 33.52
CA ALA A 13 -38.43 -32.52 32.82
C ALA A 13 -37.81 -31.46 31.89
N SER A 14 -36.57 -31.06 32.19
CA SER A 14 -35.74 -30.27 31.30
C SER A 14 -35.59 -31.02 29.97
N ARG A 15 -36.17 -30.48 28.90
CA ARG A 15 -35.93 -30.97 27.55
C ARG A 15 -34.47 -30.67 27.21
N ILE A 16 -33.62 -31.70 27.25
CA ILE A 16 -32.29 -31.68 26.66
C ILE A 16 -32.48 -31.33 25.16
N PRO A 17 -31.83 -30.29 24.62
CA PRO A 17 -31.95 -29.98 23.20
C PRO A 17 -31.43 -31.17 22.39
N ARG A 18 -32.24 -31.63 21.44
CA ARG A 18 -31.86 -32.71 20.51
C ARG A 18 -30.56 -32.32 19.81
N GLN A 19 -29.54 -33.16 19.93
CA GLN A 19 -28.29 -33.03 19.17
C GLN A 19 -28.63 -32.86 17.68
N THR A 20 -28.14 -31.79 17.08
CA THR A 20 -28.27 -31.53 15.65
C THR A 20 -27.62 -32.68 14.89
N SER A 21 -28.35 -33.26 13.92
CA SER A 21 -27.81 -34.37 13.14
C SER A 21 -26.61 -33.89 12.30
N PRO A 22 -25.61 -34.73 12.03
CA PRO A 22 -24.43 -34.33 11.25
C PRO A 22 -24.80 -33.85 9.83
N ARG A 23 -25.94 -34.30 9.29
CA ARG A 23 -26.51 -33.80 8.02
C ARG A 23 -27.07 -32.38 8.14
N ALA A 24 -27.73 -32.05 9.25
CA ALA A 24 -28.18 -30.69 9.51
C ALA A 24 -26.99 -29.73 9.72
N MET A 25 -25.93 -30.20 10.38
CA MET A 25 -24.71 -29.43 10.57
C MET A 25 -23.98 -29.19 9.24
N LEU A 26 -23.89 -30.21 8.37
CA LEU A 26 -23.33 -30.08 7.03
C LEU A 26 -24.14 -29.11 6.14
N LEU A 27 -25.47 -29.16 6.20
CA LEU A 27 -26.35 -28.24 5.47
C LEU A 27 -26.21 -26.79 5.94
N ILE A 28 -26.05 -26.56 7.25
CA ILE A 28 -25.79 -25.23 7.81
C ILE A 28 -24.43 -24.72 7.35
N VAL A 29 -23.39 -25.56 7.36
CA VAL A 29 -22.06 -25.20 6.87
C VAL A 29 -22.07 -24.90 5.36
N LEU A 30 -22.74 -25.72 4.55
CA LEU A 30 -22.88 -25.46 3.11
C LEU A 30 -23.68 -24.17 2.84
N SER A 31 -24.74 -23.92 3.59
CA SER A 31 -25.56 -22.71 3.44
C SER A 31 -24.79 -21.45 3.87
N ALA A 32 -23.98 -21.54 4.93
CA ALA A 32 -23.08 -20.47 5.35
C ALA A 32 -21.94 -20.23 4.34
N ALA A 33 -21.41 -21.30 3.73
CA ALA A 33 -20.41 -21.21 2.66
C ALA A 33 -20.97 -20.58 1.38
N LEU A 34 -22.24 -20.84 1.04
CA LEU A 34 -22.93 -20.23 -0.10
C LEU A 34 -23.32 -18.76 0.15
N GLY A 35 -23.57 -18.36 1.40
CA GLY A 35 -23.88 -16.98 1.78
C GLY A 35 -22.66 -16.06 1.93
N ALA A 36 -21.45 -16.62 2.04
CA ALA A 36 -20.21 -15.86 2.23
C ALA A 36 -19.78 -15.03 1.00
N CYS A 37 -20.39 -15.27 -0.17
CA CYS A 37 -20.09 -14.52 -1.40
C CYS A 37 -20.91 -13.22 -1.55
N ALA A 38 -21.85 -12.92 -0.64
CA ALA A 38 -22.91 -11.93 -0.86
C ALA A 38 -22.73 -10.57 -0.15
N THR A 39 -21.57 -10.27 0.43
CA THR A 39 -21.38 -9.02 1.21
C THR A 39 -20.15 -8.24 0.80
N LEU A 40 -19.94 -8.08 -0.51
CA LEU A 40 -19.14 -6.95 -0.99
C LEU A 40 -19.98 -5.67 -0.92
N PRO A 41 -19.41 -4.51 -0.53
CA PRO A 41 -20.11 -3.23 -0.58
C PRO A 41 -20.70 -3.02 -1.97
N GLN A 42 -21.93 -2.50 -2.03
CA GLN A 42 -22.52 -2.09 -3.31
C GLN A 42 -21.59 -1.04 -3.94
N ARG A 43 -21.04 -1.35 -5.12
CA ARG A 43 -20.17 -0.43 -5.87
C ARG A 43 -21.03 0.69 -6.46
N GLU A 44 -20.45 1.88 -6.51
CA GLU A 44 -21.07 3.05 -7.14
C GLU A 44 -21.24 2.82 -8.64
N ASP A 45 -22.38 3.23 -9.19
CA ASP A 45 -22.77 3.02 -10.59
C ASP A 45 -22.14 4.10 -11.49
N VAL A 46 -20.84 3.91 -11.77
CA VAL A 46 -20.06 4.74 -12.71
C VAL A 46 -19.73 3.97 -13.97
N SER A 47 -19.50 4.66 -15.08
CA SER A 47 -19.12 4.01 -16.34
C SER A 47 -17.71 3.40 -16.26
N SER A 48 -17.41 2.39 -17.08
CA SER A 48 -16.05 1.84 -17.16
C SER A 48 -15.04 2.90 -17.61
N ALA A 49 -15.44 3.83 -18.48
CA ALA A 49 -14.59 4.94 -18.90
C ALA A 49 -14.26 5.89 -17.73
N ALA A 50 -15.26 6.22 -16.90
CA ALA A 50 -15.06 7.02 -15.69
C ALA A 50 -14.11 6.34 -14.70
N ARG A 51 -14.27 5.03 -14.47
CA ARG A 51 -13.34 4.25 -13.61
C ARG A 51 -11.90 4.27 -14.14
N MET A 52 -11.72 4.24 -15.45
CA MET A 52 -10.40 4.34 -16.07
C MET A 52 -9.80 5.75 -16.01
N GLY A 53 -10.64 6.78 -15.95
CA GLY A 53 -10.26 8.19 -16.01
C GLY A 53 -10.24 8.91 -14.66
N GLY A 54 -10.49 8.22 -13.55
CA GLY A 54 -10.54 8.83 -12.22
C GLY A 54 -9.28 9.64 -11.92
N GLN A 55 -9.43 10.78 -11.26
CA GLN A 55 -8.33 11.61 -10.75
C GLN A 55 -8.65 12.09 -9.34
N LEU A 56 -7.63 12.51 -8.59
CA LEU A 56 -7.86 13.25 -7.35
C LEU A 56 -8.52 14.59 -7.69
N VAL A 57 -9.54 14.96 -6.92
CA VAL A 57 -10.28 16.23 -7.08
C VAL A 57 -9.29 17.40 -7.05
N ASP A 58 -9.39 18.30 -8.03
CA ASP A 58 -8.58 19.52 -8.17
C ASP A 58 -7.05 19.33 -8.25
N PHE A 59 -6.55 18.10 -8.34
CA PHE A 59 -5.11 17.85 -8.26
C PHE A 59 -4.64 16.74 -9.23
N THR A 60 -4.47 17.13 -10.49
CA THR A 60 -4.05 16.25 -11.60
C THR A 60 -2.54 16.04 -11.68
N GLY A 61 -2.11 14.87 -12.18
CA GLY A 61 -0.69 14.59 -12.46
C GLY A 61 0.12 14.09 -11.26
N THR A 62 -0.58 13.66 -10.21
CA THR A 62 -0.04 13.15 -8.94
C THR A 62 -0.09 11.64 -8.83
N ARG A 63 -0.71 11.00 -9.82
CA ARG A 63 -0.77 9.56 -9.95
C ARG A 63 -0.77 9.14 -11.42
N PHE A 64 -0.32 7.92 -11.68
CA PHE A 64 -0.40 7.28 -12.98
C PHE A 64 -0.40 5.76 -12.83
N ASP A 65 -1.02 5.05 -13.76
CA ASP A 65 -0.96 3.59 -13.79
C ASP A 65 0.48 3.12 -14.05
N THR A 66 0.87 1.99 -13.47
CA THR A 66 2.18 1.36 -13.72
C THR A 66 2.36 0.96 -15.20
N GLU A 67 1.26 0.69 -15.90
CA GLU A 67 1.24 0.36 -17.33
C GLU A 67 0.85 1.56 -18.21
N ALA A 68 0.81 2.77 -17.65
CA ALA A 68 0.45 3.95 -18.41
C ALA A 68 1.43 4.16 -19.58
N PRO A 69 0.94 4.56 -20.76
CA PRO A 69 1.81 4.87 -21.88
C PRO A 69 2.69 6.08 -21.53
N ILE A 70 3.86 6.18 -22.18
CA ILE A 70 4.86 7.20 -21.87
C ILE A 70 4.31 8.62 -21.97
N GLU A 71 3.32 8.87 -22.82
CA GLU A 71 2.65 10.16 -22.97
C GLU A 71 2.00 10.67 -21.67
N ILE A 72 1.62 9.75 -20.78
CA ILE A 72 1.03 10.07 -19.47
C ILE A 72 2.10 10.33 -18.41
N ILE A 73 3.20 9.56 -18.43
CA ILE A 73 4.26 9.65 -17.41
C ILE A 73 5.26 10.78 -17.73
N ARG A 74 5.51 11.03 -19.01
CA ARG A 74 6.50 12.01 -19.49
C ARG A 74 6.30 13.42 -18.94
N PRO A 75 5.09 14.01 -18.90
CA PRO A 75 4.91 15.34 -18.32
C PRO A 75 5.30 15.43 -16.84
N TRP A 76 5.18 14.33 -16.08
CA TRP A 76 5.67 14.26 -14.70
C TRP A 76 7.20 14.24 -14.66
N HIS A 77 7.83 13.37 -15.46
CA HIS A 77 9.29 13.27 -15.57
C HIS A 77 9.93 14.59 -16.02
N ASP A 78 9.42 15.19 -17.10
CA ASP A 78 10.00 16.40 -17.69
C ASP A 78 9.92 17.58 -16.72
N ARG A 79 8.84 17.65 -15.92
CA ARG A 79 8.68 18.63 -14.85
C ARG A 79 9.71 18.42 -13.75
N TRP A 80 9.88 17.18 -13.30
CA TRP A 80 10.89 16.84 -12.29
C TRP A 80 12.31 17.20 -12.76
N MET A 81 12.67 16.84 -14.00
CA MET A 81 13.98 17.18 -14.57
C MET A 81 14.14 18.70 -14.78
N ALA A 82 13.08 19.43 -15.07
CA ALA A 82 13.14 20.90 -15.16
C ALA A 82 13.38 21.54 -13.79
N GLU A 83 12.74 21.03 -12.73
CA GLU A 83 12.94 21.48 -11.36
C GLU A 83 14.39 21.24 -10.88
N ARG A 84 14.95 20.04 -11.13
CA ARG A 84 16.36 19.74 -10.82
C ARG A 84 17.32 20.69 -11.54
N ARG A 85 17.11 20.91 -12.85
CA ARG A 85 17.94 21.86 -13.61
C ARG A 85 17.82 23.28 -13.06
N ALA A 86 16.63 23.68 -12.60
CA ALA A 86 16.41 25.01 -12.03
C ALA A 86 17.06 25.16 -10.65
N SER A 87 17.20 24.08 -9.86
CA SER A 87 17.96 24.07 -8.60
C SER A 87 19.47 23.95 -8.80
N GLY A 88 19.94 23.80 -10.05
CA GLY A 88 21.37 23.63 -10.37
C GLY A 88 21.89 22.23 -10.06
N ASP A 89 21.00 21.25 -9.92
CA ASP A 89 21.31 19.85 -9.71
C ASP A 89 21.49 19.15 -11.07
N ASP A 90 22.76 18.88 -11.41
CA ASP A 90 23.20 18.13 -12.58
C ASP A 90 23.80 16.77 -12.21
N GLU A 91 23.67 16.34 -10.94
CA GLU A 91 24.25 15.11 -10.44
C GLU A 91 23.48 13.87 -10.95
N PRO A 92 24.14 12.70 -11.02
CA PRO A 92 23.48 11.42 -11.28
C PRO A 92 22.34 11.19 -10.29
N ILE A 93 21.18 10.72 -10.79
CA ILE A 93 20.02 10.47 -9.94
C ILE A 93 20.27 9.22 -9.07
N ASP A 94 20.21 9.40 -7.75
CA ASP A 94 20.25 8.33 -6.76
C ASP A 94 18.82 7.82 -6.48
N LEU A 95 18.54 6.59 -6.92
CA LEU A 95 17.24 5.94 -6.75
C LEU A 95 17.28 4.88 -5.67
N LEU A 96 16.28 4.89 -4.78
CA LEU A 96 15.98 3.80 -3.86
C LEU A 96 14.63 3.16 -4.19
N ALA A 97 14.63 1.86 -4.43
CA ALA A 97 13.41 1.08 -4.56
C ALA A 97 13.28 0.06 -3.42
N ILE A 98 12.13 0.05 -2.75
CA ILE A 98 11.85 -0.81 -1.59
C ILE A 98 10.62 -1.68 -1.86
N SER A 99 10.83 -3.00 -1.87
CA SER A 99 9.78 -4.00 -2.13
C SER A 99 8.70 -4.17 -1.05
N SER A 100 7.63 -4.85 -1.47
CA SER A 100 6.78 -5.66 -0.59
C SER A 100 7.58 -6.72 0.15
N GLY A 101 7.32 -6.87 1.44
CA GLY A 101 8.19 -7.70 2.25
C GLY A 101 7.65 -8.08 3.61
N SER A 102 6.38 -8.49 3.72
CA SER A 102 5.76 -9.08 4.93
C SER A 102 6.39 -8.62 6.26
N ASP A 103 6.81 -9.57 7.10
CA ASP A 103 7.53 -9.47 8.37
C ASP A 103 9.02 -9.11 8.23
N LYS A 104 9.51 -8.99 7.00
CA LYS A 104 10.93 -8.79 6.69
C LYS A 104 11.30 -7.33 6.41
N GLY A 105 10.41 -6.38 6.70
CA GLY A 105 10.74 -4.95 6.71
C GLY A 105 11.92 -4.61 7.63
N ALA A 106 12.14 -5.41 8.69
CA ALA A 106 13.32 -5.32 9.56
C ALA A 106 14.66 -5.44 8.83
N PHE A 107 14.73 -6.25 7.76
CA PHE A 107 15.95 -6.30 6.93
C PHE A 107 16.18 -4.97 6.22
N SER A 108 15.13 -4.39 5.61
CA SER A 108 15.22 -3.11 4.91
C SER A 108 15.59 -1.97 5.88
N ALA A 109 14.96 -1.91 7.05
CA ALA A 109 15.32 -0.96 8.10
C ALA A 109 16.76 -1.15 8.59
N GLY A 110 17.18 -2.40 8.86
CA GLY A 110 18.54 -2.74 9.25
C GLY A 110 19.59 -2.37 8.19
N PHE A 111 19.28 -2.61 6.91
CA PHE A 111 20.14 -2.23 5.79
C PHE A 111 20.31 -0.72 5.68
N LEU A 112 19.21 0.04 5.70
CA LEU A 112 19.24 1.51 5.62
C LEU A 112 19.98 2.13 6.80
N THR A 113 19.71 1.69 8.03
CA THR A 113 20.42 2.16 9.23
C THR A 113 21.89 1.75 9.23
N GLY A 114 22.22 0.57 8.72
CA GLY A 114 23.61 0.12 8.54
C GLY A 114 24.36 0.96 7.50
N TRP A 115 23.70 1.34 6.41
CA TRP A 115 24.28 2.21 5.39
C TRP A 115 24.52 3.61 5.94
N SER A 116 23.57 4.20 6.67
CA SER A 116 23.80 5.49 7.33
C SER A 116 24.97 5.43 8.31
N LYS A 117 25.13 4.33 9.07
CA LYS A 117 26.28 4.12 9.97
C LYS A 117 27.60 4.04 9.24
N ARG A 118 27.60 3.53 8.00
CA ARG A 118 28.80 3.51 7.15
C ARG A 118 29.20 4.93 6.71
N GLY A 119 28.25 5.87 6.73
CA GLY A 119 28.49 7.31 6.52
C GLY A 119 28.40 7.77 5.08
N ASP A 120 28.00 6.89 4.15
CA ASP A 120 27.97 7.08 2.71
C ASP A 120 26.58 6.76 2.11
N ARG A 121 25.51 6.84 2.92
CA ARG A 121 24.14 6.72 2.42
C ARG A 121 23.76 8.02 1.70
N PRO A 122 23.38 7.96 0.41
CA PRO A 122 22.98 9.16 -0.31
C PRO A 122 21.63 9.67 0.18
N ASP A 123 21.41 10.97 0.00
CA ASP A 123 20.08 11.55 0.03
C ASP A 123 19.39 11.23 -1.29
N PHE A 124 18.62 10.14 -1.31
CA PHE A 124 18.01 9.65 -2.55
C PHE A 124 17.11 10.69 -3.21
N ASP A 125 17.31 10.90 -4.50
CA ASP A 125 16.53 11.79 -5.35
C ASP A 125 15.13 11.25 -5.62
N LEU A 126 15.02 9.92 -5.71
CA LEU A 126 13.77 9.22 -5.92
C LEU A 126 13.69 8.00 -5.01
N VAL A 127 12.70 7.97 -4.15
CA VAL A 127 12.35 6.79 -3.34
C VAL A 127 11.01 6.25 -3.80
N ILE A 128 10.95 4.96 -4.14
CA ILE A 128 9.70 4.26 -4.42
C ILE A 128 9.51 3.08 -3.47
N GLY A 129 8.34 3.01 -2.86
CA GLY A 129 7.95 1.94 -1.94
C GLY A 129 6.69 1.20 -2.38
N VAL A 130 6.62 -0.10 -2.11
CA VAL A 130 5.39 -0.87 -2.26
C VAL A 130 5.16 -1.77 -1.04
N SER A 131 3.93 -1.82 -0.53
CA SER A 131 3.58 -2.61 0.67
C SER A 131 4.47 -2.26 1.86
N THR A 132 5.12 -3.24 2.49
CA THR A 132 6.10 -2.98 3.56
C THR A 132 7.09 -1.86 3.17
N GLY A 133 7.52 -1.81 1.91
CA GLY A 133 8.40 -0.76 1.41
C GLY A 133 7.76 0.62 1.35
N ALA A 134 6.44 0.72 1.14
CA ALA A 134 5.72 1.99 1.19
C ALA A 134 5.72 2.59 2.59
N LEU A 135 5.67 1.77 3.65
CA LEU A 135 5.79 2.23 5.03
C LEU A 135 7.20 2.67 5.41
N ILE A 136 8.24 2.10 4.76
CA ILE A 136 9.65 2.47 4.96
C ILE A 136 10.02 3.72 4.16
N ALA A 137 9.46 3.88 2.97
CA ALA A 137 9.85 4.88 1.99
C ALA A 137 9.84 6.33 2.52
N PRO A 138 8.82 6.81 3.27
CA PRO A 138 8.83 8.16 3.84
C PRO A 138 10.05 8.46 4.70
N PHE A 139 10.43 7.54 5.58
CA PHE A 139 11.59 7.69 6.45
C PHE A 139 12.90 7.53 5.67
N ALA A 140 12.92 6.60 4.70
CA ALA A 140 14.09 6.42 3.86
C ALA A 140 14.39 7.68 3.02
N PHE A 141 13.33 8.34 2.57
CA PHE A 141 13.33 9.61 1.86
C PHE A 141 13.80 10.77 2.74
N LEU A 142 13.33 10.88 3.98
CA LEU A 142 13.81 11.93 4.89
C LEU A 142 15.27 11.73 5.37
N GLY A 143 15.83 10.54 5.19
CA GLY A 143 17.25 10.29 5.36
C GLY A 143 17.64 9.81 6.77
N PRO A 144 18.93 9.91 7.14
CA PRO A 144 19.47 9.32 8.37
C PRO A 144 18.84 9.83 9.67
N SER A 145 18.21 11.02 9.68
CA SER A 145 17.51 11.53 10.87
C SER A 145 16.35 10.61 11.31
N GLU A 146 15.80 9.84 10.37
CA GLU A 146 14.68 8.93 10.62
C GLU A 146 15.09 7.51 10.97
N ASP A 147 16.39 7.20 11.02
CA ASP A 147 16.87 5.85 11.27
C ASP A 147 16.40 5.29 12.62
N ASP A 148 16.25 6.15 13.63
CA ASP A 148 15.70 5.77 14.92
C ASP A 148 14.20 5.44 14.84
N ALA A 149 13.43 6.19 14.04
CA ALA A 149 12.02 5.88 13.79
C ALA A 149 11.88 4.57 13.01
N LEU A 150 12.64 4.41 11.92
CA LEU A 150 12.71 3.17 11.14
C LEU A 150 13.05 1.96 12.00
N ARG A 151 14.04 2.11 12.88
CA ARG A 151 14.42 1.05 13.82
C ARG A 151 13.26 0.73 14.75
N ARG A 152 12.62 1.71 15.40
CA ARG A 152 11.48 1.44 16.29
C ARG A 152 10.37 0.70 15.55
N LEU A 153 9.94 1.23 14.41
CA LEU A 153 8.87 0.65 13.58
C LEU A 153 9.09 -0.82 13.21
N TYR A 154 10.34 -1.24 13.02
CA TYR A 154 10.64 -2.61 12.56
C TYR A 154 11.42 -3.48 13.55
N THR A 155 11.68 -2.99 14.76
CA THR A 155 12.29 -3.79 15.84
C THR A 155 11.44 -3.90 17.08
N THR A 156 10.41 -3.05 17.24
CA THR A 156 9.53 -3.06 18.41
C THR A 156 8.07 -3.36 18.10
N ILE A 157 7.71 -3.64 16.84
CA ILE A 157 6.34 -3.92 16.41
C ILE A 157 6.19 -5.44 16.20
N ASP A 158 5.32 -6.08 16.98
CA ASP A 158 5.01 -7.50 16.84
C ASP A 158 3.96 -7.72 15.74
N ALA A 159 3.89 -8.94 15.20
CA ALA A 159 2.89 -9.30 14.18
C ALA A 159 1.43 -9.01 14.63
N ASP A 160 1.18 -9.07 15.95
CA ASP A 160 -0.12 -8.79 16.57
C ASP A 160 -0.48 -7.29 16.60
N ASP A 161 0.51 -6.40 16.50
CA ASP A 161 0.32 -4.95 16.39
C ASP A 161 -0.03 -4.53 14.95
N ILE A 162 0.29 -5.36 13.97
CA ILE A 162 -0.02 -5.16 12.55
C ILE A 162 -1.33 -5.88 12.18
N TYR A 163 -1.58 -7.06 12.76
CA TYR A 163 -2.76 -7.89 12.48
C TYR A 163 -3.42 -8.41 13.76
N ARG A 164 -4.62 -7.93 14.09
CA ARG A 164 -5.46 -8.61 15.09
C ARG A 164 -6.22 -9.76 14.43
N GLN A 165 -5.78 -11.00 14.64
CA GLN A 165 -6.62 -12.17 14.37
C GLN A 165 -7.85 -12.12 15.29
N ARG A 166 -9.00 -11.70 14.78
CA ARG A 166 -10.29 -11.95 15.45
C ARG A 166 -10.59 -13.44 15.34
N ALA A 167 -9.98 -14.24 16.20
CA ALA A 167 -10.45 -15.60 16.43
C ALA A 167 -11.92 -15.49 16.90
N ILE A 168 -12.82 -16.21 16.23
CA ILE A 168 -14.23 -16.44 16.59
C ILE A 168 -15.26 -15.36 16.15
N SER A 169 -15.22 -14.87 14.90
CA SER A 169 -16.40 -14.19 14.29
C SER A 169 -17.06 -14.95 13.12
N GLY A 170 -16.49 -16.08 12.69
CA GLY A 170 -16.98 -16.86 11.55
C GLY A 170 -18.29 -17.63 11.77
N LEU A 171 -18.86 -17.62 12.99
CA LEU A 171 -20.14 -18.26 13.27
C LEU A 171 -21.34 -17.30 13.10
N LEU A 172 -21.10 -16.00 12.90
CA LEU A 172 -22.14 -14.97 12.77
C LEU A 172 -21.88 -14.07 11.55
N GLY A 173 -21.82 -14.67 10.36
CA GLY A 173 -22.24 -14.05 9.08
C GLY A 173 -21.74 -12.64 8.69
N GLY A 174 -20.51 -12.25 9.03
CA GLY A 174 -19.93 -10.96 8.58
C GLY A 174 -18.55 -11.14 7.89
N PRO A 175 -18.20 -10.34 6.87
CA PRO A 175 -16.90 -10.41 6.24
C PRO A 175 -15.85 -9.62 7.05
N ALA A 176 -14.78 -10.31 7.47
CA ALA A 176 -13.38 -9.87 7.54
C ALA A 176 -12.62 -10.64 8.63
N PHE A 177 -11.68 -11.50 8.21
CA PHE A 177 -10.54 -11.87 9.02
C PHE A 177 -9.61 -10.64 9.08
N ALA A 178 -9.28 -10.20 10.30
CA ALA A 178 -8.49 -9.00 10.67
C ALA A 178 -9.04 -7.62 10.23
N THR A 179 -9.02 -6.68 11.17
CA THR A 179 -9.33 -5.26 10.91
C THR A 179 -8.04 -4.52 10.56
N SER A 180 -8.04 -3.62 9.59
CA SER A 180 -6.89 -2.75 9.26
C SER A 180 -6.60 -1.67 10.31
N ARG A 181 -7.46 -1.52 11.32
CA ARG A 181 -7.38 -0.47 12.35
C ARG A 181 -6.03 -0.38 13.10
N PRO A 182 -5.41 -1.47 13.59
CA PRO A 182 -4.12 -1.37 14.27
C PRO A 182 -3.00 -0.81 13.37
N LEU A 183 -2.99 -1.23 12.09
CA LEU A 183 -2.06 -0.70 11.10
C LEU A 183 -2.33 0.78 10.81
N LEU A 184 -3.60 1.18 10.69
CA LEU A 184 -3.95 2.59 10.53
C LEU A 184 -3.51 3.43 11.74
N GLU A 185 -3.79 2.98 12.97
CA GLU A 185 -3.38 3.66 14.21
C GLU A 185 -1.84 3.78 14.31
N MET A 186 -1.10 2.81 13.74
CA MET A 186 0.36 2.90 13.60
C MET A 186 0.77 3.95 12.57
N ILE A 187 0.13 3.96 11.40
CA ILE A 187 0.42 4.94 10.34
C ILE A 187 0.12 6.36 10.83
N GLU A 188 -1.05 6.62 11.41
CA GLU A 188 -1.47 7.94 11.92
C GLU A 188 -0.51 8.48 13.01
N ARG A 189 0.07 7.59 13.82
CA ARG A 189 1.04 8.00 14.85
C ARG A 189 2.39 8.44 14.25
N GLU A 190 2.80 7.80 13.16
CA GLU A 190 4.17 7.89 12.65
C GLU A 190 4.23 8.83 11.43
N VAL A 191 3.12 9.00 10.72
CA VAL A 191 2.93 9.94 9.61
C VAL A 191 2.23 11.19 10.13
N SER A 192 2.91 11.90 11.03
CA SER A 192 2.38 13.12 11.62
C SER A 192 2.34 14.29 10.62
N PRO A 193 1.57 15.36 10.90
CA PRO A 193 1.60 16.59 10.11
C PRO A 193 3.03 17.13 9.89
N GLU A 194 3.89 17.02 10.90
CA GLU A 194 5.29 17.43 10.82
C GLU A 194 6.11 16.56 9.86
N LEU A 195 5.86 15.24 9.83
CA LEU A 195 6.51 14.35 8.87
C LEU A 195 6.05 14.68 7.44
N VAL A 196 4.76 14.97 7.23
CA VAL A 196 4.21 15.38 5.94
C VAL A 196 4.79 16.70 5.47
N GLU A 197 4.96 17.70 6.35
CA GLU A 197 5.60 18.97 5.95
C GLU A 197 7.08 18.76 5.58
N ARG A 198 7.81 17.90 6.29
CA ARG A 198 9.19 17.57 5.91
C ARG A 198 9.28 16.87 4.56
N ILE A 199 8.32 15.99 4.24
CA ILE A 199 8.21 15.42 2.89
C ILE A 199 7.96 16.52 1.86
N ALA A 200 7.10 17.49 2.18
CA ALA A 200 6.81 18.63 1.32
C ALA A 200 8.07 19.51 1.10
N GLU A 201 8.86 19.75 2.13
CA GLU A 201 10.14 20.47 2.05
C GLU A 201 11.14 19.77 1.11
N GLU A 202 11.33 18.46 1.28
CA GLU A 202 12.22 17.68 0.40
C GLU A 202 11.69 17.59 -1.04
N HIS A 203 10.37 17.54 -1.23
CA HIS A 203 9.78 17.59 -2.56
C HIS A 203 10.05 18.93 -3.27
N ARG A 204 9.95 20.05 -2.55
CA ARG A 204 10.28 21.39 -3.07
C ARG A 204 11.76 21.53 -3.44
N LYS A 205 12.65 20.72 -2.87
CA LYS A 205 14.07 20.62 -3.25
C LYS A 205 14.30 19.81 -4.53
N GLY A 206 13.25 19.23 -5.12
CA GLY A 206 13.34 18.44 -6.33
C GLY A 206 13.47 16.93 -6.09
N ARG A 207 13.26 16.43 -4.87
CA ARG A 207 13.24 14.99 -4.59
C ARG A 207 11.83 14.41 -4.80
N ARG A 208 11.72 13.11 -5.02
CA ARG A 208 10.44 12.41 -5.29
C ARG A 208 10.23 11.22 -4.37
N LEU A 209 9.04 11.14 -3.78
CA LEU A 209 8.60 10.02 -2.95
C LEU A 209 7.36 9.40 -3.57
N LEU A 210 7.51 8.19 -4.08
CA LEU A 210 6.46 7.45 -4.76
C LEU A 210 6.03 6.22 -3.95
N VAL A 211 4.74 5.91 -3.97
CA VAL A 211 4.23 4.62 -3.47
C VAL A 211 3.31 3.97 -4.48
N THR A 212 3.19 2.65 -4.44
CA THR A 212 2.34 1.90 -5.36
C THR A 212 1.19 1.21 -4.62
N THR A 213 -0.02 1.29 -5.15
CA THR A 213 -1.19 0.51 -4.72
C THR A 213 -1.72 -0.30 -5.89
N THR A 214 -2.63 -1.26 -5.64
CA THR A 214 -3.38 -1.95 -6.70
C THR A 214 -4.81 -1.46 -6.69
N ASN A 215 -5.28 -0.87 -7.78
CA ASN A 215 -6.69 -0.53 -7.97
C ASN A 215 -7.46 -1.78 -8.44
N LEU A 216 -8.38 -2.28 -7.62
CA LEU A 216 -9.18 -3.47 -7.92
C LEU A 216 -10.28 -3.23 -8.96
N ASP A 217 -10.72 -1.98 -9.14
CA ASP A 217 -11.74 -1.64 -10.11
C ASP A 217 -11.21 -1.63 -11.54
N THR A 218 -9.97 -1.19 -11.72
CA THR A 218 -9.27 -1.18 -13.01
C THR A 218 -8.33 -2.36 -13.20
N GLN A 219 -8.04 -3.10 -12.12
CA GLN A 219 -7.08 -4.21 -12.07
C GLN A 219 -5.65 -3.79 -12.42
N ARG A 220 -5.25 -2.57 -12.05
CA ARG A 220 -3.94 -1.99 -12.39
C ARG A 220 -3.17 -1.57 -11.15
N GLY A 221 -1.85 -1.57 -11.27
CA GLY A 221 -0.99 -0.87 -10.32
C GLY A 221 -1.14 0.64 -10.52
N THR A 222 -1.22 1.40 -9.43
CA THR A 222 -1.27 2.86 -9.45
C THR A 222 -0.09 3.40 -8.64
N ILE A 223 0.73 4.23 -9.28
CA ILE A 223 1.84 4.96 -8.66
C ILE A 223 1.30 6.30 -8.17
N TRP A 224 1.63 6.67 -6.94
CA TRP A 224 1.21 7.91 -6.28
C TRP A 224 2.44 8.70 -5.87
N ASP A 225 2.49 9.98 -6.22
CA ASP A 225 3.52 10.92 -5.79
C ASP A 225 3.11 11.59 -4.47
N LEU A 226 3.59 11.03 -3.37
CA LEU A 226 3.28 11.52 -2.02
C LEU A 226 3.88 12.90 -1.78
N GLY A 227 5.01 13.23 -2.40
CA GLY A 227 5.62 14.55 -2.29
C GLY A 227 4.75 15.62 -2.95
N SER A 228 4.21 15.33 -4.14
CA SER A 228 3.25 16.19 -4.81
C SER A 228 1.99 16.39 -3.95
N ILE A 229 1.46 15.33 -3.34
CA ILE A 229 0.30 15.40 -2.43
C ILE A 229 0.64 16.25 -1.18
N ALA A 230 1.84 16.11 -0.61
CA ALA A 230 2.27 16.84 0.57
C ALA A 230 2.37 18.36 0.32
N VAL A 231 2.79 18.79 -0.87
CA VAL A 231 2.81 20.22 -1.24
C VAL A 231 1.47 20.76 -1.74
N SER A 232 0.47 19.89 -1.91
CA SER A 232 -0.84 20.27 -2.45
C SER A 232 -1.64 21.18 -1.49
N PRO A 233 -2.58 21.98 -2.01
CA PRO A 233 -3.51 22.76 -1.19
C PRO A 233 -4.67 21.91 -0.63
N MET A 234 -4.68 20.59 -0.81
CA MET A 234 -5.79 19.73 -0.40
C MET A 234 -5.94 19.75 1.14
N PRO A 235 -7.14 20.03 1.66
CA PRO A 235 -7.36 20.15 3.11
C PRO A 235 -7.14 18.83 3.87
N ASN A 236 -7.23 17.69 3.19
CA ASN A 236 -7.11 16.34 3.75
C ASN A 236 -5.87 15.58 3.23
N ARG A 237 -4.82 16.29 2.78
CA ARG A 237 -3.62 15.67 2.19
C ARG A 237 -2.92 14.66 3.10
N GLU A 238 -2.87 14.93 4.41
CA GLU A 238 -2.28 14.04 5.42
C GLU A 238 -3.07 12.72 5.46
N HIS A 239 -4.39 12.82 5.60
CA HIS A 239 -5.27 11.66 5.59
C HIS A 239 -5.20 10.86 4.28
N LEU A 240 -5.02 11.53 3.14
CA LEU A 240 -4.82 10.86 1.87
C LEU A 240 -3.49 10.10 1.85
N ILE A 241 -2.39 10.70 2.33
CA ILE A 241 -1.10 10.02 2.44
C ILE A 241 -1.21 8.79 3.35
N GLU A 242 -1.81 8.92 4.53
CA GLU A 242 -2.06 7.80 5.45
C GLU A 242 -2.88 6.69 4.78
N SER A 243 -3.93 7.06 4.05
CA SER A 243 -4.80 6.13 3.32
C SER A 243 -4.06 5.40 2.20
N LEU A 244 -3.16 6.08 1.48
CA LEU A 244 -2.36 5.47 0.42
C LEU A 244 -1.30 4.52 0.98
N LEU A 245 -0.69 4.86 2.11
CA LEU A 245 0.25 3.98 2.83
C LEU A 245 -0.46 2.74 3.37
N LEU A 246 -1.66 2.91 3.93
CA LEU A 246 -2.52 1.82 4.37
C LEU A 246 -2.92 0.94 3.19
N ALA A 247 -3.39 1.54 2.10
CA ALA A 247 -3.81 0.84 0.89
C ALA A 247 -2.66 0.01 0.32
N SER A 248 -1.46 0.60 0.19
CA SER A 248 -0.27 -0.07 -0.33
C SER A 248 0.10 -1.32 0.47
N SER A 249 -0.27 -1.38 1.75
CA SER A 249 0.03 -2.46 2.70
C SER A 249 -1.17 -3.35 3.06
N SER A 250 -2.34 -3.13 2.43
CA SER A 250 -3.57 -3.87 2.73
C SER A 250 -3.65 -5.15 1.90
N VAL A 251 -3.04 -6.23 2.41
CA VAL A 251 -2.96 -7.52 1.71
C VAL A 251 -4.37 -8.11 1.50
N PRO A 252 -4.78 -8.41 0.26
CA PRO A 252 -6.08 -9.04 -0.01
C PRO A 252 -6.32 -10.31 0.81
N ALA A 253 -7.58 -10.57 1.16
CA ALA A 253 -8.05 -11.63 2.06
C ALA A 253 -7.64 -11.50 3.54
N LEU A 254 -6.60 -10.71 3.86
CA LEU A 254 -6.15 -10.44 5.23
C LEU A 254 -6.60 -9.07 5.74
N MET A 255 -6.76 -8.10 4.86
CA MET A 255 -7.25 -6.76 5.18
C MET A 255 -8.33 -6.33 4.19
N PRO A 256 -9.31 -5.50 4.61
CA PRO A 256 -10.26 -4.90 3.68
C PRO A 256 -9.54 -3.91 2.74
N PRO A 257 -10.07 -3.69 1.52
CA PRO A 257 -9.58 -2.63 0.65
C PRO A 257 -9.80 -1.25 1.27
N VAL A 258 -8.91 -0.31 0.94
CA VAL A 258 -9.05 1.10 1.27
C VAL A 258 -9.76 1.80 0.12
N MET A 259 -10.79 2.58 0.45
CA MET A 259 -11.52 3.38 -0.53
C MET A 259 -10.84 4.72 -0.70
N ILE A 260 -10.52 5.12 -1.94
CA ILE A 260 -9.95 6.42 -2.26
C ILE A 260 -10.97 7.23 -3.06
N ASP A 261 -11.29 8.43 -2.60
CA ASP A 261 -12.18 9.36 -3.28
C ASP A 261 -11.48 9.94 -4.52
N VAL A 262 -12.16 9.86 -5.66
CA VAL A 262 -11.72 10.36 -6.96
C VAL A 262 -12.90 10.99 -7.70
N GLU A 263 -12.61 11.66 -8.80
CA GLU A 263 -13.62 12.23 -9.69
C GLU A 263 -13.29 11.90 -11.14
N ALA A 264 -14.33 11.68 -11.94
CA ALA A 264 -14.25 11.68 -13.40
C ALA A 264 -15.45 12.46 -13.95
N ASP A 265 -15.20 13.37 -14.89
CA ASP A 265 -16.24 14.17 -15.55
C ASP A 265 -17.18 14.93 -14.57
N GLY A 266 -16.65 15.45 -13.45
CA GLY A 266 -17.46 16.13 -12.44
C GLY A 266 -18.28 15.21 -11.54
N GLN A 267 -18.13 13.89 -11.67
CA GLN A 267 -18.82 12.89 -10.85
C GLN A 267 -17.85 12.25 -9.84
N PRO A 268 -18.05 12.48 -8.53
CA PRO A 268 -17.24 11.86 -7.50
C PRO A 268 -17.59 10.38 -7.37
N PHE A 269 -16.58 9.55 -7.17
CA PHE A 269 -16.73 8.13 -6.86
C PHE A 269 -15.52 7.61 -6.08
N ARG A 270 -15.61 6.37 -5.58
CA ARG A 270 -14.55 5.74 -4.80
C ARG A 270 -13.94 4.56 -5.52
N GLU A 271 -12.62 4.59 -5.62
CA GLU A 271 -11.80 3.48 -6.11
C GLU A 271 -11.40 2.54 -4.95
N MET A 272 -11.38 1.24 -5.21
CA MET A 272 -10.91 0.22 -4.26
C MET A 272 -9.42 -0.03 -4.44
N HIS A 273 -8.63 0.31 -3.42
CA HIS A 273 -7.19 0.05 -3.43
C HIS A 273 -6.77 -0.98 -2.39
N VAL A 274 -5.85 -1.86 -2.79
CA VAL A 274 -5.22 -2.89 -1.95
C VAL A 274 -3.71 -2.88 -2.16
N ASP A 275 -3.04 -3.83 -1.49
CA ASP A 275 -1.60 -3.96 -1.50
C ASP A 275 -1.02 -3.86 -2.91
N GLY A 276 -0.03 -2.97 -3.09
CA GLY A 276 0.57 -2.72 -4.41
C GLY A 276 1.30 -3.93 -4.98
N GLY A 277 1.76 -4.84 -4.11
CA GLY A 277 2.32 -6.13 -4.49
C GLY A 277 1.34 -7.06 -5.21
N THR A 278 0.04 -6.78 -5.16
CA THR A 278 -1.01 -7.58 -5.82
C THR A 278 -0.92 -7.46 -7.36
N ALA A 279 -0.68 -6.26 -7.89
CA ALA A 279 -0.45 -6.04 -9.33
C ALA A 279 1.01 -6.27 -9.74
N GLY A 280 1.95 -6.33 -8.78
CA GLY A 280 3.35 -6.66 -9.01
C GLY A 280 4.26 -6.16 -7.89
N SER A 281 5.37 -6.85 -7.63
CA SER A 281 6.45 -6.27 -6.84
C SER A 281 7.09 -5.09 -7.62
N PHE A 282 7.62 -4.07 -6.93
CA PHE A 282 8.25 -2.83 -7.46
C PHE A 282 9.24 -2.98 -8.64
N LEU A 283 9.61 -4.21 -9.04
CA LEU A 283 10.38 -4.54 -10.25
C LEU A 283 9.75 -3.99 -11.56
N ALA A 284 8.59 -3.34 -11.49
CA ALA A 284 7.93 -2.64 -12.57
C ALA A 284 7.96 -1.11 -12.38
N ILE A 285 9.10 -0.50 -12.03
CA ILE A 285 9.28 0.96 -12.24
C ILE A 285 9.20 1.19 -13.76
N PRO A 286 8.22 1.94 -14.28
CA PRO A 286 8.14 2.21 -15.70
C PRO A 286 9.43 2.89 -16.18
N PRO A 287 10.08 2.41 -17.27
CA PRO A 287 11.26 3.03 -17.86
C PRO A 287 11.19 4.56 -18.02
N SER A 288 9.99 5.08 -18.29
CA SER A 288 9.69 6.50 -18.45
C SER A 288 9.76 7.34 -17.17
N ILE A 289 9.83 6.72 -15.99
CA ILE A 289 10.19 7.42 -14.75
C ILE A 289 11.67 7.81 -14.76
N LEU A 290 12.52 6.99 -15.37
CA LEU A 290 13.97 7.17 -15.35
C LEU A 290 14.49 7.87 -16.60
N TRP A 291 13.83 7.68 -17.75
CA TRP A 291 14.42 8.07 -19.04
C TRP A 291 13.48 8.96 -19.86
N GLY A 292 14.05 10.02 -20.44
CA GLY A 292 13.37 10.87 -21.42
C GLY A 292 13.19 10.21 -22.80
N GLN A 293 12.41 10.81 -23.72
CA GLN A 293 12.11 10.18 -25.02
C GLN A 293 13.32 10.02 -25.96
N ALA A 294 14.27 10.96 -25.96
CA ALA A 294 15.48 10.83 -26.78
C ALA A 294 16.29 9.61 -26.34
N GLU A 295 16.48 9.48 -25.02
CA GLU A 295 17.12 8.35 -24.38
C GLU A 295 16.38 7.03 -24.63
N LEU A 296 15.05 6.98 -24.50
CA LEU A 296 14.29 5.76 -24.78
C LEU A 296 14.30 5.31 -26.25
N ARG A 297 14.48 6.25 -27.19
CA ARG A 297 14.60 5.97 -28.63
C ARG A 297 16.02 5.54 -29.04
N GLU A 298 17.03 6.05 -28.33
CA GLU A 298 18.45 5.78 -28.63
C GLU A 298 18.97 4.52 -27.89
N ARG A 299 18.37 4.14 -26.76
CA ARG A 299 18.80 3.04 -25.86
C ARG A 299 18.54 1.60 -26.35
N ALA A 300 18.48 1.39 -27.67
CA ALA A 300 18.81 0.09 -28.26
C ALA A 300 20.35 -0.14 -28.32
N ASP A 301 21.15 0.93 -28.18
CA ASP A 301 22.61 0.86 -28.04
C ASP A 301 23.14 1.98 -27.12
N VAL A 302 23.68 1.58 -25.96
CA VAL A 302 24.63 2.30 -25.05
C VAL A 302 24.16 3.56 -24.26
N THR A 303 24.70 3.59 -23.04
CA THR A 303 24.53 4.43 -21.84
C THR A 303 24.81 5.93 -22.01
N ASN A 304 23.85 6.81 -21.67
CA ASN A 304 24.16 8.23 -21.42
C ASN A 304 23.28 8.96 -20.37
N GLY A 305 22.61 8.20 -19.49
CA GLY A 305 22.11 8.74 -18.22
C GLY A 305 22.73 7.95 -17.09
N SER A 306 23.54 8.58 -16.25
CA SER A 306 24.06 7.96 -15.05
C SER A 306 22.98 7.98 -13.98
N PHE A 307 22.44 6.81 -13.64
CA PHE A 307 21.56 6.59 -12.51
C PHE A 307 22.24 5.58 -11.61
N THR A 308 22.28 5.83 -10.31
CA THR A 308 22.63 4.80 -9.33
C THR A 308 21.33 4.23 -8.78
N MET A 309 21.01 3.00 -9.13
CA MET A 309 19.81 2.34 -8.62
C MET A 309 20.18 1.39 -7.48
N SER A 310 19.65 1.70 -6.30
CA SER A 310 19.72 0.85 -5.12
C SER A 310 18.41 0.12 -4.94
N VAL A 311 18.46 -1.21 -4.98
CA VAL A 311 17.28 -2.06 -4.83
C VAL A 311 17.36 -2.81 -3.51
N VAL A 312 16.44 -2.52 -2.59
CA VAL A 312 16.29 -3.30 -1.37
C VAL A 312 15.19 -4.33 -1.59
N LYS A 313 15.61 -5.55 -1.95
CA LYS A 313 14.70 -6.67 -2.21
C LYS A 313 14.43 -7.49 -0.96
N THR A 314 13.17 -7.52 -0.53
CA THR A 314 12.73 -8.34 0.59
C THR A 314 12.12 -9.64 0.05
N PHE A 315 12.79 -10.78 0.21
CA PHE A 315 12.35 -12.05 -0.41
C PHE A 315 11.06 -12.61 0.22
N GLY A 316 9.98 -12.67 -0.56
CA GLY A 316 8.85 -13.58 -0.38
C GLY A 316 9.03 -14.87 -1.18
N THR A 317 8.46 -15.98 -0.72
CA THR A 317 8.57 -17.32 -1.33
C THR A 317 7.88 -17.41 -2.71
N THR A 318 8.55 -17.02 -3.79
CA THR A 318 8.23 -17.54 -5.12
C THR A 318 9.45 -17.49 -6.04
N ARG A 319 9.79 -18.66 -6.60
CA ARG A 319 10.92 -18.89 -7.51
C ARG A 319 10.76 -18.10 -8.82
N GLY A 320 11.79 -17.31 -9.13
CA GLY A 320 12.37 -17.16 -10.48
C GLY A 320 11.63 -16.29 -11.50
N VAL A 321 12.22 -15.14 -11.84
CA VAL A 321 12.46 -14.69 -13.22
C VAL A 321 13.74 -13.85 -13.18
N GLY A 322 14.73 -14.19 -14.01
CA GLY A 322 15.93 -13.40 -14.21
C GLY A 322 15.85 -12.62 -15.52
N LEU A 323 16.39 -11.41 -15.55
CA LEU A 323 16.76 -10.69 -16.78
C LEU A 323 18.00 -9.83 -16.53
N ARG A 324 18.83 -9.73 -17.58
CA ARG A 324 20.20 -9.20 -17.59
C ARG A 324 20.26 -7.68 -17.88
N SER A 325 21.28 -7.05 -17.26
CA SER A 325 21.96 -5.75 -17.56
C SER A 325 21.10 -4.47 -17.56
N ALA A 326 21.48 -3.35 -16.92
CA ALA A 326 22.81 -2.79 -16.69
C ALA A 326 23.05 -2.47 -15.20
N GLY A 327 24.28 -2.72 -14.72
CA GLY A 327 24.82 -2.15 -13.48
C GLY A 327 23.98 -2.31 -12.20
N LEU A 328 23.26 -3.42 -11.99
CA LEU A 328 22.67 -3.71 -10.67
C LEU A 328 23.79 -4.13 -9.71
N VAL A 329 24.09 -3.29 -8.72
CA VAL A 329 24.76 -3.77 -7.51
C VAL A 329 23.72 -4.58 -6.74
N TRP A 330 23.85 -5.90 -6.82
CA TRP A 330 23.22 -6.81 -5.86
C TRP A 330 24.10 -6.80 -4.61
N VAL A 331 23.58 -6.31 -3.49
CA VAL A 331 24.16 -6.53 -2.15
C VAL A 331 23.19 -7.36 -1.35
#